data_AF-A0A2V5Y8B1-F1
#
_entry.id   AF-A0A2V5Y8B1-F1
#
_cell.length_a   1.000
_cell.length_b   1.000
_cell.length_c   1.000
_cell.angle_alpha   90.00
_cell.angle_beta   90.00
_cell.angle_gamma   90.00
#
_symmetry.space_group_name_H-M   'P 1'
#
loop_
_entity.id
_entity.type
_entity.pdbx_description
1 polymer ?
#
loop_
_entity_poly.entity_id
_entity_poly.type
_entity_poly.pdbx_seq_one_letter_code
_entity_poly.pdbx_strand_id
1 'polypeptide(L)'
;MESLRKKPSTRDHLERSRDSIALNIAEGNGKFSKKDRARFFQIAHGSALQSAACLDLLVSRRCCARDAIVRGKAILEEIVKMLFTMLDELGCRIAEDSGNMAR
;
A
#
# COMPACT_ATOMS: atom_id res chain seq x y z
N MET A 1 -30.48 -21.49 -7.83
CA MET A 1 -29.11 -21.87 -7.43
C MET A 1 -28.28 -20.59 -7.40
N GLU A 2 -28.16 -19.99 -6.22
CA GLU A 2 -27.32 -18.81 -5.99
C GLU A 2 -25.89 -19.16 -6.42
N SER A 3 -25.36 -18.46 -7.42
CA SER A 3 -23.98 -18.61 -7.85
C SER A 3 -23.08 -18.21 -6.69
N LEU A 4 -22.52 -19.20 -5.99
CA LEU A 4 -21.48 -19.02 -4.98
C LEU A 4 -20.24 -18.48 -5.70
N ARG A 5 -20.22 -17.18 -6.00
CA ARG A 5 -19.02 -16.45 -6.41
C ARG A 5 -17.99 -16.72 -5.32
N LYS A 6 -17.01 -17.56 -5.64
CA LYS A 6 -15.92 -17.93 -4.73
C LYS A 6 -15.30 -16.63 -4.21
N LYS A 7 -15.45 -16.36 -2.92
CA LYS A 7 -14.91 -15.13 -2.33
C LYS A 7 -13.39 -15.12 -2.61
N PRO A 8 -12.84 -14.02 -3.16
CA PRO A 8 -11.42 -13.96 -3.47
C PRO A 8 -10.61 -14.26 -2.22
N SER A 9 -9.59 -15.09 -2.38
CA SER A 9 -8.76 -15.53 -1.26
C SER A 9 -7.87 -14.38 -0.78
N THR A 10 -7.35 -14.44 0.44
CA THR A 10 -6.34 -13.45 0.90
C THR A 10 -5.10 -13.45 0.00
N ARG A 11 -4.77 -14.60 -0.60
CA ARG A 11 -3.69 -14.69 -1.59
C ARG A 11 -4.03 -13.89 -2.85
N ASP A 12 -5.25 -14.00 -3.37
CA ASP A 12 -5.69 -13.24 -4.55
C ASP A 12 -5.66 -11.74 -4.28
N HIS A 13 -6.05 -11.33 -3.07
CA HIS A 13 -5.94 -9.94 -2.63
C HIS A 13 -4.48 -9.48 -2.50
N LEU A 14 -3.59 -10.33 -1.98
CA LEU A 14 -2.16 -10.03 -1.90
C LEU A 14 -1.54 -9.87 -3.28
N GLU A 15 -1.82 -10.78 -4.22
CA GLU A 15 -1.30 -10.70 -5.58
C GLU A 15 -1.75 -9.41 -6.27
N ARG A 16 -3.06 -9.13 -6.25
CA ARG A 16 -3.62 -7.90 -6.86
C ARG A 16 -3.10 -6.62 -6.22
N SER A 17 -2.94 -6.59 -4.90
CA SER A 17 -2.43 -5.40 -4.21
C SER A 17 -0.95 -5.16 -4.51
N ARG A 18 -0.13 -6.20 -4.57
CA ARG A 18 1.30 -6.07 -4.92
C ARG A 18 1.50 -5.59 -6.36
N ASP A 19 0.73 -6.12 -7.31
CA ASP A 19 0.76 -5.63 -8.69
C ASP A 19 0.32 -4.17 -8.78
N SER A 20 -0.74 -3.81 -8.03
CA SER A 20 -1.24 -2.43 -7.94
C SER A 20 -0.17 -1.45 -7.44
N ILE A 21 0.70 -1.83 -6.51
CA ILE A 21 1.82 -0.98 -6.06
C ILE A 21 2.72 -0.61 -7.25
N ALA A 22 3.22 -1.62 -7.97
CA ALA A 22 4.16 -1.41 -9.08
C ALA A 22 3.51 -0.62 -10.23
N LEU A 23 2.28 -0.99 -10.59
CA LEU A 23 1.52 -0.35 -11.68
C LEU A 23 1.24 1.12 -11.37
N ASN A 24 0.83 1.46 -10.14
CA ASN A 24 0.53 2.84 -9.79
C ASN A 24 1.80 3.70 -9.61
N ILE A 25 2.93 3.12 -9.18
CA ILE A 25 4.21 3.84 -9.19
C ILE A 25 4.62 4.18 -10.62
N ALA A 26 4.56 3.21 -11.53
CA ALA A 26 4.92 3.43 -12.94
C ALA A 26 3.99 4.48 -13.58
N GLU A 27 2.67 4.33 -13.42
CA GLU A 27 1.68 5.23 -13.99
C GLU A 27 1.79 6.64 -13.42
N GLY A 28 2.02 6.77 -12.11
CA GLY A 28 2.23 8.07 -11.45
C GLY A 28 3.45 8.81 -12.02
N ASN A 29 4.56 8.12 -12.23
CA ASN A 29 5.74 8.70 -12.87
C ASN A 29 5.50 9.11 -14.34
N GLY A 30 4.52 8.52 -15.02
CA GLY A 30 4.09 8.92 -16.36
C GLY A 30 3.18 10.16 -16.41
N LYS A 31 2.73 10.69 -15.26
CA LYS A 31 1.84 11.86 -15.23
C LYS A 31 2.60 13.18 -15.26
N PHE A 32 2.14 14.09 -16.11
CA PHE A 32 2.68 15.46 -16.23
C PHE A 32 2.23 16.39 -15.10
N SER A 33 1.00 16.21 -14.58
CA SER A 33 0.48 17.03 -13.50
C SER A 33 0.91 16.48 -12.13
N LYS A 34 1.36 17.36 -11.23
CA LYS A 34 1.69 16.98 -9.85
C LYS A 34 0.51 16.32 -9.13
N LYS A 35 -0.71 16.85 -9.37
CA LYS A 35 -1.95 16.36 -8.77
C LYS A 35 -2.27 14.93 -9.19
N ASP A 36 -2.17 14.62 -10.48
CA ASP A 36 -2.43 13.25 -10.96
C ASP A 36 -1.32 12.31 -10.50
N ARG A 37 -0.06 12.73 -10.57
CA ARG A 37 1.07 11.93 -10.04
C ARG A 37 0.86 11.56 -8.57
N ALA A 38 0.47 12.53 -7.74
CA ALA A 38 0.17 12.30 -6.32
C ALA A 38 -0.98 11.31 -6.12
N ARG A 39 -2.05 11.41 -6.92
CA ARG A 39 -3.18 10.47 -6.85
C ARG A 39 -2.73 9.02 -7.05
N PHE A 40 -1.87 8.77 -8.04
CA PHE A 40 -1.35 7.42 -8.28
C PHE A 40 -0.43 6.94 -7.13
N PHE A 41 0.44 7.80 -6.60
CA PHE A 41 1.27 7.46 -5.45
C PHE A 41 0.45 7.17 -4.17
N GLN A 42 -0.67 7.86 -3.95
CA GLN A 42 -1.62 7.55 -2.87
C GLN A 42 -2.27 6.17 -3.05
N ILE A 43 -2.62 5.79 -4.27
CA ILE A 43 -3.16 4.44 -4.57
C ILE A 43 -2.09 3.37 -4.32
N ALA A 44 -0.84 3.61 -4.73
CA ALA A 44 0.27 2.71 -4.45
C ALA A 44 0.49 2.55 -2.93
N HIS A 45 0.43 3.66 -2.17
CA HIS A 45 0.55 3.65 -0.71
C HIS A 45 -0.56 2.81 -0.06
N GLY A 46 -1.83 3.04 -0.43
CA GLY A 46 -2.94 2.21 0.05
C GLY A 46 -2.78 0.73 -0.30
N SER A 47 -2.27 0.42 -1.49
CA SER A 47 -2.01 -0.95 -1.94
C SER A 47 -0.88 -1.63 -1.16
N ALA A 48 0.14 -0.88 -0.75
CA ALA A 48 1.21 -1.38 0.12
C ALA A 48 0.70 -1.73 1.52
N LEU A 49 -0.11 -0.87 2.13
CA LEU A 49 -0.74 -1.15 3.42
C LEU A 49 -1.69 -2.37 3.35
N GLN A 50 -2.46 -2.47 2.27
CA GLN A 50 -3.32 -3.65 2.05
C GLN A 50 -2.48 -4.93 1.89
N SER A 51 -1.34 -4.88 1.21
CA SER A 51 -0.43 -6.02 1.07
C SER A 51 0.10 -6.46 2.44
N ALA A 52 0.50 -5.52 3.30
CA ALA A 52 0.97 -5.80 4.65
C ALA A 52 -0.12 -6.46 5.50
N ALA A 53 -1.34 -5.94 5.44
CA ALA A 53 -2.50 -6.53 6.11
C ALA A 53 -2.82 -7.93 5.59
N CYS A 54 -2.68 -8.19 4.29
CA CYS A 54 -2.86 -9.53 3.73
C CYS A 54 -1.82 -10.52 4.27
N LEU A 55 -0.56 -10.11 4.46
CA LEU A 55 0.45 -10.94 5.10
C LEU A 55 0.07 -11.27 6.56
N ASP A 56 -0.43 -10.31 7.32
CA ASP A 56 -0.93 -10.54 8.68
C ASP A 56 -2.11 -11.51 8.72
N LEU A 57 -3.04 -11.37 7.78
CA LEU A 57 -4.19 -12.27 7.67
C LEU A 57 -3.77 -13.70 7.34
N LEU A 58 -2.73 -13.90 6.52
CA LEU A 58 -2.21 -15.24 6.23
C LEU A 58 -1.65 -15.91 7.49
N VAL A 59 -0.93 -15.17 8.34
CA VAL A 59 -0.43 -15.68 9.63
C VAL A 59 -1.59 -15.94 10.60
N SER A 60 -2.53 -14.99 10.72
CA SER A 60 -3.71 -15.12 11.60
C SER A 60 -4.58 -16.32 11.25
N ARG A 61 -4.66 -16.67 9.96
CA ARG A 61 -5.40 -17.84 9.47
C ARG A 61 -4.57 -19.13 9.47
N ARG A 62 -3.37 -19.09 10.06
CA ARG A 62 -2.43 -20.23 10.15
C ARG A 62 -2.04 -20.78 8.78
N CYS A 63 -2.08 -19.96 7.72
CA CYS A 63 -1.65 -20.34 6.38
C CYS A 63 -0.12 -20.33 6.24
N CYS A 64 0.58 -19.56 7.07
CA CYS A 64 2.04 -19.54 7.15
C CYS A 64 2.52 -19.13 8.55
N ALA A 65 3.80 -19.40 8.83
CA ALA A 65 4.46 -18.95 10.06
C ALA A 65 4.78 -17.44 9.99
N ARG A 66 4.91 -16.80 11.16
CA ARG A 66 5.27 -15.37 11.26
C ARG A 66 6.60 -15.06 10.55
N ASP A 67 7.58 -15.93 10.67
CA ASP A 67 8.89 -15.74 10.04
C ASP A 67 8.82 -15.75 8.50
N ALA A 68 7.80 -16.41 7.94
CA ALA A 68 7.60 -16.47 6.49
C ALA A 68 7.20 -15.11 5.89
N ILE A 69 6.68 -14.17 6.69
CA ILE A 69 6.22 -12.86 6.20
C ILE A 69 7.20 -11.71 6.50
N VAL A 70 8.22 -11.93 7.33
CA VAL A 70 9.14 -10.86 7.80
C VAL A 70 9.81 -10.14 6.64
N ARG A 71 10.41 -10.87 5.69
CA ARG A 71 11.04 -10.26 4.51
C ARG A 71 10.04 -9.48 3.66
N GLY A 72 8.82 -10.01 3.49
CA GLY A 72 7.76 -9.35 2.74
C GLY A 72 7.34 -8.02 3.37
N LYS A 73 7.20 -8.00 4.70
CA LYS A 73 6.89 -6.79 5.46
C LYS A 73 8.01 -5.76 5.41
N ALA A 74 9.27 -6.17 5.51
CA ALA A 74 10.42 -5.26 5.39
C ALA A 74 10.44 -4.57 4.01
N ILE A 75 10.19 -5.30 2.93
CA ILE A 75 10.10 -4.71 1.58
C ILE A 75 8.95 -3.70 1.50
N LEU A 76 7.78 -4.03 2.04
CA LEU A 76 6.62 -3.12 2.03
C LEU A 76 6.86 -1.85 2.85
N GLU A 77 7.58 -1.97 3.97
CA GLU A 77 7.97 -0.81 4.79
C GLU A 77 8.85 0.16 4.00
N GLU A 78 9.88 -0.35 3.31
CA GLU A 78 10.74 0.49 2.46
C GLU A 78 9.98 1.17 1.31
N ILE A 79 9.05 0.44 0.68
CA ILE A 79 8.16 1.00 -0.34
C ILE A 79 7.30 2.14 0.24
N VAL A 80 6.75 1.96 1.45
CA VAL A 80 5.95 3.01 2.12
C VAL A 80 6.80 4.24 2.41
N LYS A 81 8.02 4.08 2.92
CA LYS A 81 8.95 5.21 3.16
C LYS A 81 9.26 5.98 1.88
N MET A 82 9.52 5.28 0.78
CA MET A 82 9.73 5.90 -0.53
C MET A 82 8.49 6.68 -1.00
N LEU A 83 7.31 6.06 -0.94
CA LEU A 83 6.06 6.69 -1.37
C LEU A 83 5.71 7.91 -0.51
N PHE A 84 5.97 7.85 0.79
CA PHE A 84 5.78 8.97 1.70
C PHE A 84 6.63 10.16 1.30
N THR A 85 7.93 9.92 1.04
CA THR A 85 8.85 10.97 0.58
C THR A 85 8.39 11.57 -0.76
N MET A 86 8.03 10.74 -1.73
CA MET A 86 7.53 11.19 -3.03
C MET A 86 6.23 12.01 -2.93
N LEU A 87 5.35 11.67 -1.98
CA LEU A 87 4.11 12.40 -1.75
C LEU A 87 4.38 13.75 -1.07
N ASP A 88 5.29 13.80 -0.11
CA ASP A 88 5.69 15.06 0.55
C ASP A 88 6.31 16.04 -0.46
N GLU A 89 7.17 15.55 -1.36
CA GLU A 89 7.74 16.36 -2.47
C GLU A 89 6.68 16.94 -3.42
N LEU A 90 5.52 16.28 -3.53
CA LEU A 90 4.39 16.75 -4.32
C LEU A 90 3.47 17.71 -3.54
N GLY A 91 3.80 18.03 -2.30
CA GLY A 91 3.01 18.89 -1.40
C GLY A 91 1.82 18.17 -0.76
N CYS A 92 1.75 16.84 -0.86
CA CYS A 92 0.78 16.04 -0.11
C CYS A 92 1.28 15.79 1.30
N ARG A 93 1.35 16.85 2.11
CA ARG A 93 1.60 16.70 3.55
C ARG A 93 0.44 15.95 4.19
N ILE A 94 0.70 14.71 4.60
CA ILE A 94 -0.09 14.06 5.64
C ILE A 94 0.44 14.65 6.95
N ALA A 95 0.09 15.91 7.23
CA ALA A 95 0.41 16.47 8.54
C ALA A 95 -0.49 15.75 9.56
N GLU A 96 0.10 15.10 10.55
CA GLU A 96 -0.52 15.19 11.88
C GLU A 96 -0.63 16.69 12.15
N ASP A 97 -1.86 17.16 12.35
CA ASP A 97 -2.13 18.54 12.69
C ASP A 97 -1.29 18.86 13.93
N SER A 98 -0.10 19.40 13.67
CA SER A 98 0.84 19.80 14.71
C SER A 98 0.25 21.10 15.19
N GLY A 99 -0.77 20.94 16.05
CA GLY A 99 -1.45 22.01 16.73
C GLY A 99 -0.38 22.97 17.19
N ASN A 100 -0.49 24.18 16.67
CA ASN A 100 0.35 25.32 16.97
C ASN A 100 0.40 25.51 18.51
N MET A 101 1.29 24.80 19.20
CA MET A 101 1.71 25.13 20.57
C MET A 101 2.80 26.19 20.48
N ALA A 102 2.44 27.31 19.86
CA ALA A 102 3.07 28.58 20.12
C ALA A 102 2.24 29.29 21.20
N ARG A 103 2.55 29.02 22.48
CA ARG A 103 2.45 29.96 23.60
C ARG A 103 3.49 29.60 24.64
#